data_AF-A0A971WNY8-F1
#
_entry.id   AF-A0A971WNY8-F1
#
_cell.length_a   1.000
_cell.length_b   1.000
_cell.length_c   1.000
_cell.angle_alpha   90.00
_cell.angle_beta   90.00
_cell.angle_gamma   90.00
#
_symmetry.space_group_name_H-M   'P 1'
#
loop_
_entity.id
_entity.type
_entity.pdbx_description
1 polymer ?
#
loop_
_entity_poly.entity_id
_entity_poly.type
_entity_poly.pdbx_seq_one_letter_code
_entity_poly.pdbx_strand_id
1 'polypeptide(L)'
;MTIQTDLLLKIALAVLTIISALVTGLLIPYLRGKIKAEDRKKILTIVKYAVMAAEQLFNESGQGEIKKQYVIEYLAKQGFKLNTDELDMLIESAVKELNLWQAEFNRE
;
A
#
# COMPACT_ATOMS: atom_id res chain seq x y z
N MET A 1 -43.53 -20.29 -33.33
CA MET A 1 -42.71 -19.05 -33.29
C MET A 1 -42.15 -18.85 -31.88
N THR A 2 -41.37 -19.81 -31.39
CA THR A 2 -40.86 -19.85 -30.00
C THR A 2 -39.38 -20.23 -30.02
N ILE A 3 -39.00 -21.20 -30.85
CA ILE A 3 -37.61 -21.64 -31.00
C ILE A 3 -36.66 -20.51 -31.45
N GLN A 4 -37.09 -19.65 -32.38
CA GLN A 4 -36.23 -18.57 -32.91
C GLN A 4 -36.01 -17.45 -31.88
N THR A 5 -37.02 -17.14 -31.07
CA THR A 5 -36.92 -16.18 -29.97
C THR A 5 -36.11 -16.74 -28.80
N ASP A 6 -36.23 -18.03 -28.52
CA ASP A 6 -35.45 -18.72 -27.48
C ASP A 6 -33.96 -18.79 -27.83
N LEU A 7 -33.64 -18.97 -29.12
CA LEU A 7 -32.27 -18.93 -29.62
C LEU A 7 -31.66 -17.52 -29.46
N LEU A 8 -32.41 -16.48 -29.81
CA LEU A 8 -31.97 -15.09 -29.64
C LEU A 8 -31.75 -14.74 -28.17
N LEU A 9 -32.63 -15.18 -27.26
CA LEU A 9 -32.46 -14.99 -25.81
C LEU A 9 -31.22 -15.70 -25.28
N LYS A 10 -30.97 -16.94 -25.71
CA LYS A 10 -29.75 -17.70 -25.32
C LYS A 10 -28.47 -17.03 -25.79
N ILE A 11 -28.46 -16.50 -27.01
CA ILE A 11 -27.30 -15.76 -27.54
C ILE A 11 -27.09 -14.47 -26.75
N ALA A 12 -28.14 -13.71 -26.47
CA ALA A 12 -28.06 -12.48 -25.66
C ALA A 12 -27.51 -12.76 -24.25
N LEU A 13 -27.98 -13.82 -23.59
CA LEU A 13 -27.50 -14.23 -22.27
C LEU A 13 -26.04 -14.71 -22.30
N ALA A 14 -25.64 -15.44 -23.35
CA ALA A 14 -24.25 -15.88 -23.53
C ALA A 14 -23.31 -14.67 -23.68
N VAL A 15 -23.69 -13.68 -24.49
CA VAL A 15 -22.92 -12.45 -24.67
C VAL A 15 -22.82 -11.67 -23.36
N LEU A 16 -23.92 -11.52 -22.62
CA LEU A 16 -23.92 -10.85 -21.32
C LEU A 16 -23.00 -11.56 -20.32
N THR A 17 -23.04 -12.89 -20.31
CA THR A 17 -22.20 -13.72 -19.42
C THR A 17 -20.72 -13.52 -19.71
N ILE A 18 -20.33 -13.48 -21.00
CA ILE A 18 -18.95 -13.22 -21.40
C ILE A 18 -18.52 -11.81 -20.96
N ILE A 19 -19.37 -10.79 -21.15
CA ILE A 19 -19.07 -9.42 -20.70
C ILE A 19 -18.91 -9.37 -19.17
N SER A 20 -19.82 -9.97 -18.41
CA SER A 20 -19.73 -10.06 -16.96
C SER A 20 -18.48 -10.79 -16.49
N ALA A 21 -18.08 -11.87 -17.18
CA ALA A 21 -16.86 -12.61 -16.90
C ALA A 21 -15.60 -11.76 -17.19
N LEU A 22 -15.59 -10.96 -18.25
CA LEU A 22 -14.47 -10.05 -18.56
C LEU A 22 -14.37 -8.91 -17.53
N VAL A 23 -15.50 -8.30 -17.16
CA VAL A 23 -15.52 -7.26 -16.12
C VAL A 23 -15.01 -7.83 -14.79
N THR A 24 -15.52 -8.99 -14.40
CA THR A 24 -15.16 -9.62 -13.11
C THR A 24 -13.74 -10.17 -13.10
N GLY A 25 -13.31 -10.80 -14.20
CA GLY A 25 -12.03 -11.49 -14.32
C GLY A 25 -10.85 -10.60 -14.69
N LEU A 26 -11.09 -9.44 -15.34
CA LEU A 26 -10.03 -8.55 -15.79
C LEU A 26 -10.16 -7.13 -15.22
N LEU A 27 -11.31 -6.47 -15.39
CA LEU A 27 -11.47 -5.06 -15.03
C LEU A 27 -11.41 -4.83 -13.51
N ILE A 28 -12.21 -5.58 -12.75
CA ILE A 28 -12.23 -5.49 -11.28
C ILE A 28 -10.84 -5.78 -10.66
N PRO A 29 -10.14 -6.88 -11.00
CA PRO A 29 -8.81 -7.13 -10.44
C PRO A 29 -7.78 -6.09 -10.88
N TYR A 30 -7.85 -5.55 -12.10
CA TYR A 30 -6.99 -4.45 -12.54
C TYR A 30 -7.16 -3.19 -11.68
N LEU A 31 -8.41 -2.76 -11.46
CA LEU A 31 -8.72 -1.61 -10.63
C LEU A 31 -8.30 -1.84 -9.17
N ARG A 32 -8.57 -3.03 -8.61
CA ARG A 32 -8.10 -3.41 -7.27
C ARG A 32 -6.56 -3.41 -7.18
N GLY A 33 -5.87 -3.83 -8.24
CA GLY A 33 -4.40 -3.78 -8.31
C GLY A 33 -3.87 -2.35 -8.27
N LYS A 34 -4.49 -1.43 -9.00
CA LYS A 34 -4.15 0.01 -8.98
C LYS A 34 -4.40 0.64 -7.61
N ILE A 35 -5.57 0.40 -7.02
CA ILE A 35 -5.93 0.90 -5.68
C ILE A 35 -4.94 0.38 -4.62
N LYS A 36 -4.61 -0.92 -4.64
CA LYS A 36 -3.61 -1.50 -3.73
C LYS A 36 -2.22 -0.88 -3.91
N ALA A 37 -1.83 -0.50 -5.11
CA ALA A 37 -0.55 0.16 -5.36
C ALA A 37 -0.52 1.59 -4.78
N GLU A 38 -1.63 2.33 -4.89
CA GLU A 38 -1.77 3.66 -4.29
C GLU A 38 -1.79 3.60 -2.76
N ASP A 39 -2.49 2.63 -2.18
CA ASP A 39 -2.51 2.40 -0.73
C ASP A 39 -1.10 2.10 -0.19
N ARG A 40 -0.31 1.28 -0.91
CA ARG A 40 1.09 1.01 -0.56
C ARG A 40 1.96 2.26 -0.56
N LYS A 41 1.79 3.12 -1.57
CA LYS A 41 2.54 4.38 -1.65
C LYS A 41 2.19 5.28 -0.47
N LYS A 42 0.91 5.36 -0.10
CA LYS A 42 0.46 6.13 1.07
C LYS A 42 1.04 5.61 2.38
N ILE A 43 1.07 4.29 2.58
CA ILE A 43 1.71 3.64 3.74
C ILE A 43 3.18 4.05 3.82
N LEU A 44 3.94 3.88 2.73
CA LEU A 44 5.37 4.23 2.68
C LEU A 44 5.60 5.69 3.04
N THR A 45 4.78 6.61 2.51
CA THR A 45 4.88 8.04 2.83
C THR A 45 4.64 8.32 4.31
N ILE A 46 3.63 7.68 4.92
CA ILE A 46 3.32 7.88 6.35
C ILE A 46 4.45 7.32 7.24
N VAL A 47 4.98 6.14 6.91
CA VAL A 47 6.14 5.56 7.62
C VAL A 47 7.34 6.51 7.55
N LYS A 48 7.65 7.06 6.36
CA LYS A 48 8.73 8.04 6.19
C LYS A 48 8.54 9.28 7.07
N TYR A 49 7.34 9.86 7.09
CA TYR A 49 7.05 11.02 7.91
C TYR A 49 7.14 10.72 9.40
N ALA A 50 6.69 9.52 9.83
CA ALA A 50 6.82 9.09 11.22
C ALA A 50 8.30 8.95 11.63
N VAL A 51 9.14 8.34 10.77
CA VAL A 51 10.58 8.20 11.00
C VAL A 51 11.27 9.57 11.05
N MET A 52 10.96 10.48 10.13
CA MET A 52 11.48 11.85 10.14
C MET A 52 11.08 12.61 11.41
N ALA A 53 9.83 12.46 11.86
CA ALA A 53 9.36 13.06 13.09
C ALA A 53 10.08 12.47 14.32
N ALA A 54 10.29 11.15 14.34
CA ALA A 54 11.05 10.50 15.41
C ALA A 54 12.50 11.01 15.47
N GLU A 55 13.16 11.17 14.31
CA GLU A 55 14.53 11.69 14.24
C GLU A 55 14.64 13.14 14.74
N GLN A 56 13.62 13.97 14.51
CA GLN A 56 13.57 15.34 15.02
C GLN A 56 13.28 15.41 16.52
N LEU A 57 12.40 14.54 17.03
CA LEU A 57 12.03 14.50 18.44
C LEU A 57 13.13 13.90 19.33
N PHE A 58 13.91 12.96 18.79
CA PHE A 58 14.96 12.23 19.48
C PHE A 58 16.28 12.47 18.73
N ASN A 59 17.10 13.40 19.18
CA ASN A 59 18.31 13.81 18.46
C ASN A 59 19.61 13.35 19.14
N GLU A 60 19.51 12.64 20.27
CA GLU A 60 20.70 12.15 20.98
C GLU A 60 21.15 10.78 20.43
N SER A 61 22.44 10.52 20.56
CA SER A 61 23.03 9.24 20.16
C SER A 61 22.51 8.09 21.03
N GLY A 62 22.35 6.90 20.43
CA GLY A 62 21.88 5.70 21.14
C GLY A 62 20.36 5.59 21.31
N GLN A 63 19.57 6.55 20.84
CA GLN A 63 18.10 6.54 20.96
C GLN A 63 17.37 5.76 19.85
N GLY A 64 18.07 4.90 19.10
CA GLY A 64 17.51 4.18 17.94
C GLY A 64 16.26 3.37 18.28
N GLU A 65 16.29 2.61 19.38
CA GLU A 65 15.13 1.80 19.79
C GLU A 65 13.96 2.64 20.27
N ILE A 66 14.22 3.77 20.93
CA ILE A 66 13.18 4.70 21.38
C ILE A 66 12.46 5.31 20.16
N LYS A 67 13.23 5.73 19.15
CA LYS A 67 12.70 6.23 17.87
C LYS A 67 11.82 5.20 17.19
N LYS A 68 12.31 3.97 17.10
CA LYS A 68 11.61 2.85 16.47
C LYS A 68 10.29 2.54 17.17
N GLN A 69 10.31 2.46 18.50
CA GLN A 69 9.12 2.20 19.30
C GLN A 69 8.08 3.34 19.15
N TYR A 70 8.52 4.59 19.14
CA TYR A 70 7.64 5.74 18.88
C TYR A 70 6.93 5.64 17.52
N VAL A 71 7.66 5.25 16.46
CA VAL A 71 7.09 5.07 15.12
C VAL A 71 6.06 3.94 15.10
N ILE A 72 6.36 2.80 15.74
CA ILE A 72 5.44 1.65 15.85
C ILE A 72 4.14 2.07 16.54
N GLU A 73 4.24 2.76 17.68
CA GLU A 73 3.07 3.22 18.44
C GLU A 73 2.24 4.25 17.67
N TYR A 74 2.89 5.17 16.97
CA TYR A 74 2.22 6.13 16.10
C TYR A 74 1.44 5.44 14.99
N LEU A 75 2.06 4.50 14.28
CA LEU A 75 1.42 3.76 13.18
C LEU A 75 0.28 2.86 13.68
N ALA A 76 0.42 2.25 14.86
CA ALA A 76 -0.65 1.50 15.50
C ALA A 76 -1.87 2.38 15.81
N LYS A 77 -1.67 3.61 16.32
CA LYS A 77 -2.75 4.59 16.58
C LYS A 77 -3.48 5.03 15.31
N GLN A 78 -2.80 5.07 14.16
CA GLN A 78 -3.39 5.39 12.86
C GLN A 78 -4.20 4.22 12.25
N GLY A 79 -4.25 3.07 12.92
CA GLY A 79 -5.03 1.91 12.49
C GLY A 79 -4.33 1.05 11.43
N PHE A 80 -3.02 1.20 11.22
CA PHE A 80 -2.26 0.31 10.34
C PHE A 80 -2.18 -1.08 10.96
N LYS A 81 -2.94 -2.03 10.39
CA LYS A 81 -2.87 -3.46 10.69
C LYS A 81 -1.89 -4.14 9.74
N LEU A 82 -0.62 -3.76 9.80
CA LEU A 82 0.45 -4.48 9.08
C LEU A 82 0.96 -5.63 9.95
N ASN A 83 1.45 -6.69 9.32
CA ASN A 83 2.22 -7.72 10.02
C ASN A 83 3.45 -7.03 10.67
N THR A 84 3.83 -7.44 11.89
CA THR A 84 4.94 -6.83 12.63
C THR A 84 6.23 -6.84 11.82
N ASP A 85 6.49 -7.90 11.07
CA ASP A 85 7.71 -8.04 10.27
C ASP A 85 7.70 -7.13 9.03
N GLU A 86 6.52 -6.93 8.43
CA GLU A 86 6.37 -6.03 7.28
C GLU A 86 6.52 -4.58 7.72
N LEU A 87 5.93 -4.21 8.86
CA LEU A 87 6.08 -2.90 9.46
C LEU A 87 7.54 -2.61 9.79
N ASP A 88 8.24 -3.58 10.36
CA ASP A 88 9.65 -3.47 10.72
C ASP A 88 10.52 -3.18 9.49
N MET A 89 10.36 -3.97 8.42
CA MET A 89 11.08 -3.76 7.16
C MET A 89 10.81 -2.37 6.55
N LEU A 90 9.58 -1.87 6.64
CA LEU A 90 9.22 -0.55 6.12
C LEU A 90 9.90 0.56 6.93
N ILE A 91 9.95 0.42 8.26
CA ILE A 91 10.62 1.37 9.16
C ILE A 91 12.13 1.38 8.87
N GLU A 92 12.79 0.22 8.85
CA GLU A 92 14.23 0.12 8.58
C GLU A 92 14.60 0.66 7.19
N SER A 93 13.74 0.42 6.19
CA SER A 93 13.93 0.97 4.85
C SER A 93 13.84 2.51 4.83
N ALA A 94 12.88 3.08 5.56
CA ALA A 94 12.74 4.52 5.68
C ALA A 94 13.89 5.18 6.46
N VAL A 95 14.38 4.53 7.52
CA VAL A 95 15.57 4.97 8.27
C VAL A 95 16.81 4.96 7.37
N LYS A 96 17.02 3.90 6.59
CA LYS A 96 18.13 3.80 5.64
C LYS A 96 18.07 4.91 4.59
N GLU A 97 16.90 5.19 4.03
CA GLU A 97 16.70 6.26 3.05
C GLU A 97 17.03 7.63 3.65
N LEU A 98 16.55 7.91 4.86
CA LEU A 98 16.86 9.15 5.58
C LEU A 98 18.36 9.32 5.81
N ASN A 99 19.05 8.27 6.25
CA ASN A 99 20.49 8.30 6.48
C ASN A 99 21.29 8.55 5.19
N LEU A 100 20.84 8.00 4.06
CA LEU A 100 21.44 8.27 2.75
C LEU A 100 21.29 9.74 2.35
N TRP A 101 20.09 10.32 2.50
CA TRP A 101 19.85 11.73 2.22
C TRP A 101 20.68 12.66 3.11
N GLN A 102 20.79 12.35 4.40
CA GLN A 102 21.65 13.11 5.32
C GLN A 102 23.13 12.99 4.93
N ALA A 103 23.58 11.80 4.54
CA ALA A 103 24.96 11.59 4.09
C ALA A 103 25.27 12.31 2.77
N GLU A 104 24.31 12.42 1.86
CA GLU A 104 24.44 13.20 0.62
C GLU A 104 24.48 14.71 0.92
N PHE A 105 23.56 15.22 1.75
CA PHE A 105 23.54 16.63 2.14
C PHE A 105 24.81 17.08 2.86
N ASN A 106 25.38 16.23 3.73
CA ASN A 106 26.60 16.54 4.47
C ASN A 106 27.89 16.48 3.63
N ARG A 107 27.81 16.02 2.36
CA ARG A 107 28.96 15.94 1.44
C ARG A 107 29.11 17.20 0.57
N GLU A 108 28.10 18.05 0.51
CA GLU A 108 28.10 19.35 -0.18
C GLU A 108 28.53 20.48 0.77
#